data_AF-A0A1V5N7B5-F1
#
_entry.id   AF-A0A1V5N7B5-F1
#
_cell.length_a   1.000
_cell.length_b   1.000
_cell.length_c   1.000
_cell.angle_alpha   90.00
_cell.angle_beta   90.00
_cell.angle_gamma   90.00
#
_symmetry.space_group_name_H-M   'P 1'
#
loop_
_entity.id
_entity.type
_entity.pdbx_description
1 polymer ?
#
loop_
_entity_poly.entity_id
_entity_poly.type
_entity_poly.pdbx_seq_one_letter_code
_entity_poly.pdbx_strand_id
1 'polypeptide(L)' 'MINIKMTLCEYQNYVSKATGKNQEIDWEKVIDLLCKDGDWTTEGAEILVHLVRYYGSFVLRNAFALAIAAKIEDGRSGL' A
#
# COMPACT_ATOMS: atom_id res chain seq x y z
N MET A 1 3.80 -10.92 -14.56
CA MET A 1 3.53 -9.47 -14.70
C MET A 1 2.39 -9.16 -13.74
N ILE A 2 2.63 -8.31 -12.74
CA ILE A 2 1.63 -7.97 -11.71
C ILE A 2 0.39 -7.36 -12.39
N ASN A 3 -0.80 -7.90 -12.13
CA ASN A 3 -2.04 -7.33 -12.63
C ASN A 3 -2.45 -6.14 -11.76
N ILE A 4 -1.82 -4.99 -12.04
CA ILE A 4 -2.01 -3.73 -11.31
C ILE A 4 -3.50 -3.33 -11.19
N LYS A 5 -4.35 -3.72 -12.14
CA LYS A 5 -5.79 -3.39 -12.10
C LYS A 5 -6.54 -4.13 -11.00
N MET A 6 -6.23 -5.40 -10.77
CA MET A 6 -6.87 -6.19 -9.70
C MET A 6 -6.45 -5.68 -8.33
N THR A 7 -5.14 -5.49 -8.13
CA THR A 7 -4.59 -4.90 -6.90
C THR A 7 -5.17 -3.50 -6.65
N LEU A 8 -5.29 -2.66 -7.68
CA LEU A 8 -5.89 -1.33 -7.50
C LEU A 8 -7.35 -1.43 -7.00
N CYS A 9 -8.14 -2.37 -7.53
CA CYS A 9 -9.53 -2.55 -7.11
C CYS A 9 -9.63 -2.99 -5.63
N GLU A 10 -8.77 -3.90 -5.20
CA GLU A 10 -8.67 -4.34 -3.80
C GLU A 10 -8.36 -3.18 -2.86
N TYR A 11 -7.34 -2.38 -3.18
CA TYR A 11 -6.95 -1.24 -2.34
C TYR A 11 -7.96 -0.11 -2.38
N GLN A 12 -8.64 0.11 -3.52
CA GLN A 12 -9.79 1.02 -3.58
C GLN A 12 -10.93 0.57 -2.66
N ASN A 13 -11.18 -0.73 -2.56
CA ASN A 13 -12.15 -1.29 -1.63
C ASN A 13 -11.73 -1.07 -0.16
N TYR A 14 -10.44 -1.28 0.18
CA TYR A 14 -9.93 -1.00 1.52
C TYR A 14 -10.10 0.47 1.90
N VAL A 15 -9.65 1.38 1.03
CA VAL A 15 -9.79 2.82 1.25
C VAL A 15 -11.26 3.22 1.35
N SER A 16 -12.14 2.69 0.49
CA SER A 16 -13.58 2.99 0.55
C SER A 16 -14.22 2.55 1.87
N LYS A 17 -13.89 1.35 2.37
CA LYS A 17 -14.35 0.86 3.67
C LYS A 17 -13.80 1.67 4.85
N ALA A 18 -12.61 2.25 4.68
CA ALA A 18 -11.93 3.05 5.69
C ALA A 18 -12.27 4.55 5.62
N THR A 19 -13.00 5.01 4.60
CA THR A 19 -13.34 6.43 4.45
C THR A 19 -14.62 6.74 5.20
N GLY A 20 -14.55 7.70 6.12
CA GLY A 20 -15.68 8.18 6.91
C GLY A 20 -16.65 9.08 6.13
N LYS A 21 -17.75 9.48 6.77
CA LYS A 21 -18.75 10.40 6.16
C LYS A 21 -18.16 11.77 5.79
N ASN A 22 -17.09 12.19 6.47
CA ASN A 22 -16.37 13.43 6.22
C ASN A 22 -15.36 13.33 5.05
N GLN A 23 -15.32 12.21 4.32
CA GLN A 23 -14.34 11.91 3.26
C GLN A 23 -12.90 11.81 3.77
N GLU A 24 -12.69 11.67 5.07
CA GLU A 24 -11.37 11.41 5.65
C GLU A 24 -11.12 9.90 5.70
N ILE A 25 -9.89 9.51 5.33
CA ILE A 25 -9.45 8.13 5.36
C ILE A 25 -8.95 7.82 6.78
N ASP A 26 -9.57 6.83 7.41
CA ASP A 26 -9.09 6.23 8.65
C ASP A 26 -7.94 5.26 8.33
N TRP A 27 -6.71 5.75 8.48
CA TRP A 27 -5.50 5.00 8.12
C TRP A 27 -5.23 3.79 9.02
N GLU A 28 -5.64 3.84 10.30
CA GLU A 28 -5.55 2.68 11.20
C GLU A 28 -6.46 1.57 10.70
N LYS A 29 -7.67 1.93 10.28
CA LYS A 29 -8.59 0.97 9.68
C LYS A 29 -8.10 0.42 8.33
N VAL A 30 -7.32 1.19 7.55
CA VAL A 30 -6.66 0.67 6.35
C VAL A 30 -5.63 -0.40 6.74
N ILE A 31 -4.81 -0.17 7.77
CA ILE A 31 -3.83 -1.14 8.27
C ILE A 31 -4.55 -2.43 8.70
N ASP A 32 -5.62 -2.31 9.50
CA ASP A 32 -6.42 -3.47 9.93
C ASP A 32 -6.97 -4.27 8.74
N LEU A 33 -7.48 -3.60 7.70
CA LEU A 33 -7.99 -4.26 6.50
C LEU A 33 -6.88 -4.93 5.68
N LEU A 34 -5.70 -4.33 5.58
CA LEU A 34 -4.54 -4.92 4.89
C LEU A 34 -4.07 -6.19 5.60
N CYS A 35 -4.02 -6.19 6.93
CA CYS A 35 -3.61 -7.36 7.69
C CYS A 35 -4.67 -8.47 7.66
N LYS A 36 -5.94 -8.11 7.72
CA LYS A 36 -7.04 -9.08 7.79
C LYS A 36 -7.42 -9.69 6.44
N ASP A 37 -7.52 -8.85 5.41
CA ASP A 37 -8.05 -9.24 4.10
C ASP A 37 -6.93 -9.37 3.04
N GLY A 38 -5.75 -8.80 3.28
CA GLY A 38 -4.65 -8.69 2.30
C GLY A 38 -3.35 -9.40 2.68
N ASP A 39 -3.37 -10.25 3.71
CA ASP A 39 -2.23 -11.06 4.19
C ASP A 39 -0.96 -10.27 4.57
N TRP A 40 -1.09 -8.97 4.82
CA TRP A 40 0.05 -8.16 5.29
C TRP A 40 0.37 -8.47 6.75
N THR A 41 1.66 -8.41 7.08
CA THR A 41 2.07 -8.21 8.47
C THR A 41 1.71 -6.79 8.91
N THR A 42 1.49 -6.59 10.22
CA THR A 42 1.22 -5.24 10.77
C THR A 42 2.31 -4.25 10.42
N GLU A 43 3.58 -4.66 10.56
CA GLU A 43 4.74 -3.81 10.23
C GLU A 43 4.76 -3.44 8.74
N GLY A 44 4.52 -4.40 7.85
CA GLY A 44 4.46 -4.13 6.40
C GLY A 44 3.33 -3.17 6.04
N ALA A 45 2.14 -3.36 6.62
CA ALA A 45 0.99 -2.49 6.41
C ALA A 45 1.24 -1.05 6.92
N GLU A 46 1.84 -0.90 8.10
CA GLU A 46 2.24 0.39 8.67
C GLU A 46 3.23 1.14 7.76
N ILE A 47 4.26 0.44 7.27
CA ILE A 47 5.24 1.02 6.36
C ILE A 47 4.57 1.43 5.04
N LEU A 48 3.71 0.58 4.48
CA LEU A 48 3.00 0.91 3.25
C LEU A 48 2.14 2.16 3.40
N VAL A 49 1.36 2.25 4.48
CA VAL A 49 0.53 3.41 4.79
C VAL A 49 1.37 4.66 5.02
N HIS A 50 2.49 4.55 5.75
CA HIS A 50 3.43 5.65 5.94
C HIS A 50 3.96 6.16 4.59
N LEU A 51 4.42 5.26 3.72
CA LEU A 51 4.95 5.59 2.40
C LEU A 51 3.91 6.33 1.53
N VAL A 52 2.67 5.84 1.51
CA VAL A 52 1.58 6.46 0.74
C VAL A 52 1.25 7.87 1.27
N ARG A 53 1.15 8.02 2.59
CA ARG A 53 0.76 9.30 3.22
C ARG A 53 1.83 10.38 3.08
N TYR A 54 3.11 10.02 3.18
CA TYR A 54 4.20 10.98 3.19
C TYR A 54 4.73 11.31 1.79
N TYR A 55 4.73 10.34 0.87
CA TYR A 55 5.42 10.49 -0.41
C TYR A 55 4.49 10.46 -1.63
N GLY A 56 3.30 9.87 -1.50
CA GLY A 56 2.31 9.78 -2.57
C GLY A 56 2.79 9.05 -3.83
N SER A 57 1.93 9.00 -4.86
CA SER A 57 2.17 8.17 -6.05
C SER A 57 3.36 8.63 -6.90
N PHE A 58 3.75 9.91 -6.86
CA PHE A 58 4.87 10.43 -7.65
C PHE A 58 6.21 9.84 -7.20
N VAL A 59 6.47 9.78 -5.89
CA VAL A 59 7.72 9.20 -5.39
C VAL A 59 7.67 7.69 -5.49
N LEU A 60 6.54 7.07 -5.13
CA LEU A 60 6.43 5.61 -5.10
C LEU A 60 6.56 4.98 -6.49
N ARG A 61 6.03 5.61 -7.55
CA ARG A 61 6.23 5.11 -8.92
C ARG A 61 7.70 5.16 -9.36
N ASN A 62 8.44 6.16 -8.90
CA ASN A 62 9.87 6.30 -9.21
C ASN A 62 10.71 5.31 -8.37
N ALA A 63 10.36 5.11 -7.10
CA ALA A 63 10.99 4.12 -6.25
C ALA A 63 10.80 2.69 -6.81
N PHE A 64 9.59 2.36 -7.26
CA PHE A 64 9.31 1.09 -7.93
C PHE A 64 10.13 0.92 -9.22
N ALA A 65 10.14 1.95 -10.09
CA ALA A 65 10.94 1.91 -11.32
C ALA A 65 12.44 1.72 -11.03
N LEU A 66 12.96 2.36 -9.98
CA LEU A 66 14.35 2.22 -9.55
C LEU A 66 14.64 0.81 -9.03
N ALA A 67 13.75 0.21 -8.23
CA ALA A 67 13.91 -1.17 -7.73
C ALA A 67 13.98 -2.18 -8.88
N ILE A 68 13.11 -2.05 -9.88
CA ILE A 68 13.11 -2.88 -11.09
C ILE A 68 14.41 -2.70 -11.88
N ALA A 69 14.86 -1.46 -12.10
CA ALA A 69 16.12 -1.18 -12.79
C ALA A 69 17.33 -1.74 -12.04
N ALA A 70 17.28 -1.76 -10.71
CA ALA A 70 18.31 -2.31 -9.83
C ALA A 70 18.22 -3.84 -9.64
N LYS A 71 17.21 -4.51 -10.22
CA LYS A 71 16.92 -5.95 -10.03
C LYS A 71 16.74 -6.34 -8.55
N ILE A 72 16.10 -5.45 -7.79
CA ILE A 72 15.72 -5.71 -6.40
C ILE A 72 14.21 -6.00 -6.43
N GLU A 73 13.85 -7.27 -6.22
CA GLU A 73 12.44 -7.71 -6.11
C GLU A 73 11.97 -7.55 -4.67
N ASP A 74 12.59 -8.28 -3.73
CA ASP A 74 12.38 -8.11 -2.30
C ASP A 74 13.50 -7.25 -1.71
N GLY A 75 13.12 -6.13 -1.09
CA GLY A 75 14.05 -5.30 -0.34
C GLY A 75 14.61 -6.03 0.88
N ARG A 76 15.64 -5.48 1.52
CA ARG A 76 16.27 -6.09 2.71
C ARG A 76 15.30 -6.33 3.87
N SER A 77 14.20 -5.59 3.92
CA SER A 77 13.19 -5.73 4.97
C SER A 77 12.25 -6.91 4.74
N GLY A 78 12.11 -7.44 3.52
CA GLY A 78 11.36 -8.68 3.22
C GLY A 78 9.94 -8.76 3.78
N LEU A 79 9.29 -7.61 4.00
CA LEU A 79 7.96 -7.50 4.60
C LEU A 79 6.85 -7.84 3.61
#